data_AF-B5JCV9-F1
#
_entry.id   AF-B5JCV9-F1
#
_cell.length_a   1.000
_cell.length_b   1.000
_cell.length_c   1.000
_cell.angle_alpha   90.00
_cell.angle_beta   90.00
_cell.angle_gamma   90.00
#
_symmetry.space_group_name_H-M   'P 1'
#
loop_
_entity.id
_entity.type
_entity.pdbx_description
1 polymer ?
#
loop_
_entity_poly.entity_id
_entity_poly.type
_entity_poly.pdbx_seq_one_letter_code
_entity_poly.pdbx_strand_id
1 'polypeptide(L)'
;MNSATLSENLNRFRSLLALGLMVIALSFLSEQFLTPENGFNILRQISVNLCLSIGMTLVIVSGGIDLSVGAILGLAGAVAAGLLKNGLVLPPLGVALVFTTTGAILAAVLVGGAAGWINGFVITRFRIPPFVATLGMLSIARGLTMLWTGGFPVTGLGETFGKLGTGAFLGVPMPVWIMLVLAAVFVGVTKKARFGRYLYAVGGNERAARLTGLRVNRIKIAVYTLAGGLAGVAGLIVTSRLDSAQPNAGLGYELDSIAAVVIGGTSLSGGRGTVMGTVLGCLIIGVLNNGLFLMNVSPFWQQVIKGGVILLAVAIDKMNSSEREE
;
A
#
# COMPACT_ATOMS: atom_id res chain seq x y z
N MET A 1 33.61 -9.01 10.57
CA MET A 1 32.24 -8.52 10.24
C MET A 1 32.11 -8.48 8.73
N ASN A 2 31.11 -9.15 8.14
CA ASN A 2 30.97 -9.23 6.67
C ASN A 2 30.66 -7.84 6.08
N SER A 3 31.29 -7.51 4.95
CA SER A 3 31.08 -6.25 4.21
C SER A 3 29.60 -6.02 3.84
N ALA A 4 28.85 -7.10 3.58
CA ALA A 4 27.40 -7.06 3.34
C ALA A 4 26.59 -6.60 4.56
N THR A 5 26.96 -7.02 5.78
CA THR A 5 26.28 -6.58 7.01
C THR A 5 26.58 -5.12 7.37
N LEU A 6 27.76 -4.61 6.98
CA LEU A 6 28.13 -3.21 7.19
C LEU A 6 27.34 -2.27 6.27
N SER A 7 27.20 -2.61 4.98
CA SER A 7 26.46 -1.78 4.02
C SER A 7 24.96 -1.73 4.30
N GLU A 8 24.37 -2.85 4.76
CA GLU A 8 22.96 -2.90 5.14
C GLU A 8 22.67 -2.03 6.39
N ASN A 9 23.57 -2.05 7.37
CA ASN A 9 23.47 -1.21 8.57
C ASN A 9 23.67 0.28 8.25
N LEU A 10 24.59 0.62 7.34
CA LEU A 10 24.85 2.00 6.94
C LEU A 10 23.64 2.61 6.21
N ASN A 11 22.99 1.86 5.33
CA ASN A 11 21.78 2.33 4.63
C ASN A 11 20.58 2.49 5.58
N ARG A 12 20.38 1.58 6.54
CA ARG A 12 19.37 1.76 7.59
C ARG A 12 19.65 3.02 8.42
N PHE A 13 20.90 3.24 8.80
CA PHE A 13 21.30 4.41 9.57
C PHE A 13 21.05 5.71 8.79
N ARG A 14 21.33 5.74 7.47
CA ARG A 14 21.01 6.89 6.60
C ARG A 14 19.52 7.23 6.58
N SER A 15 18.64 6.24 6.40
CA SER A 15 17.19 6.47 6.38
C SER A 15 16.65 6.97 7.74
N LEU A 16 17.18 6.45 8.84
CA LEU A 16 16.83 6.91 10.19
C LEU A 16 17.36 8.31 10.49
N LEU A 17 18.57 8.63 10.03
CA LEU A 17 19.13 9.98 10.12
C LEU A 17 18.30 10.98 9.31
N ALA A 18 17.91 10.64 8.08
CA ALA A 18 17.06 11.50 7.26
C ALA A 18 15.70 11.75 7.94
N LEU A 19 15.07 10.71 8.48
CA LEU A 19 13.82 10.84 9.25
C LEU A 19 14.02 11.71 10.50
N GLY A 20 15.09 11.47 11.26
CA GLY A 20 15.40 12.24 12.47
C GLY A 20 15.63 13.72 12.17
N LEU A 21 16.42 14.04 11.14
CA LEU A 21 16.66 15.41 10.70
C LEU A 21 15.37 16.10 10.28
N MET A 22 14.49 15.41 9.54
CA MET A 22 13.20 15.96 9.13
C MET A 22 12.27 16.22 10.33
N VAL A 23 12.22 15.30 11.30
CA VAL A 23 11.45 15.47 12.54
C VAL A 23 11.95 16.68 13.33
N ILE A 24 13.27 16.83 13.46
CA ILE A 24 13.89 17.97 14.14
C ILE A 24 13.54 19.27 13.42
N ALA A 25 13.74 19.34 12.09
CA ALA A 25 13.42 20.53 11.31
C ALA A 25 11.95 20.93 11.44
N LEU A 26 11.02 19.98 11.29
CA LEU A 26 9.58 20.23 11.40
C LEU A 26 9.15 20.65 12.81
N SER A 27 9.83 20.17 13.85
CA SER A 27 9.56 20.60 15.23
C SER A 27 9.87 22.08 15.48
N PHE A 28 10.83 22.66 14.74
CA PHE A 28 11.12 24.09 14.79
C PHE A 28 10.21 24.92 13.88
N LEU A 29 9.66 24.31 12.82
CA LEU A 29 8.81 25.00 11.85
C LEU A 29 7.35 25.06 12.27
N SER A 30 6.90 24.19 13.17
CA SER A 30 5.53 24.17 13.68
C SER A 30 5.45 23.66 15.11
N GLU A 31 4.91 24.49 16.01
CA GLU A 31 4.63 24.13 17.40
C GLU A 31 3.63 22.96 17.51
N GLN A 32 2.76 22.80 16.50
CA GLN A 32 1.75 21.74 16.46
C GLN A 32 2.35 20.38 16.10
N PHE A 33 3.57 20.34 15.53
CA PHE A 33 4.13 19.11 14.97
C PHE A 33 4.34 18.01 16.01
N LEU A 34 4.86 18.36 17.19
CA LEU A 34 5.15 17.41 18.28
C LEU A 34 3.94 17.13 19.20
N THR A 35 2.75 17.62 18.85
CA THR A 35 1.54 17.34 19.65
C THR A 35 1.12 15.87 19.51
N PRO A 36 0.61 15.24 20.58
CA PRO A 36 0.09 13.87 20.52
C PRO A 36 -1.00 13.69 19.45
N GLU A 37 -1.86 14.68 19.27
CA GLU A 37 -2.92 14.71 18.27
C GLU A 37 -2.35 14.63 16.85
N ASN A 38 -1.33 15.45 16.57
CA ASN A 38 -0.65 15.41 15.27
C ASN A 38 0.09 14.08 15.07
N GLY A 39 0.76 13.56 16.11
CA GLY A 39 1.40 12.25 16.09
C GLY A 39 0.43 11.13 15.70
N PHE A 40 -0.76 11.08 16.31
CA PHE A 40 -1.77 10.10 15.94
C PHE A 40 -2.34 10.32 14.55
N ASN A 41 -2.47 11.58 14.09
CA ASN A 41 -2.89 11.87 12.72
C ASN A 41 -1.87 11.39 11.68
N ILE A 42 -0.59 11.63 11.92
CA ILE A 42 0.52 11.09 11.10
C ILE A 42 0.44 9.56 11.05
N LEU A 43 0.35 8.91 12.21
CA LEU A 43 0.31 7.45 12.29
C LEU A 43 -0.93 6.85 11.60
N ARG A 44 -2.11 7.49 11.68
CA ARG A 44 -3.31 7.06 10.94
C ARG A 44 -3.11 7.16 9.42
N GLN A 45 -2.49 8.23 8.93
CA GLN A 45 -2.21 8.38 7.49
C GLN A 45 -1.19 7.35 7.01
N ILE A 46 -0.11 7.15 7.77
CA ILE A 46 0.91 6.15 7.51
C ILE A 46 0.32 4.74 7.51
N SER A 47 -0.65 4.45 8.37
CA SER A 47 -1.29 3.13 8.44
C SER A 47 -1.91 2.71 7.12
N VAL A 48 -2.62 3.64 6.45
CA VAL A 48 -3.23 3.37 5.14
C VAL A 48 -2.16 3.15 4.09
N ASN A 49 -1.19 4.08 3.98
CA ASN A 49 -0.16 3.99 2.95
C ASN A 49 0.71 2.75 3.15
N LEU A 50 1.06 2.39 4.40
CA LEU A 50 1.87 1.22 4.71
C LEU A 50 1.18 -0.08 4.32
N CYS A 51 -0.15 -0.20 4.48
CA CYS A 51 -0.89 -1.38 4.01
C CYS A 51 -0.66 -1.59 2.50
N LEU A 52 -0.81 -0.53 1.69
CA LEU A 52 -0.55 -0.57 0.25
C LEU A 52 0.92 -0.84 -0.06
N SER A 53 1.82 -0.13 0.61
CA SER A 53 3.25 -0.23 0.39
C SER A 53 3.78 -1.61 0.71
N ILE A 54 3.25 -2.33 1.71
CA ILE A 54 3.62 -3.74 1.95
C ILE A 54 3.33 -4.58 0.71
N GLY A 55 2.15 -4.42 0.10
CA GLY A 55 1.78 -5.11 -1.14
C GLY A 55 2.67 -4.72 -2.31
N MET A 56 2.91 -3.42 -2.46
CA MET A 56 3.81 -2.87 -3.48
C MET A 56 5.25 -3.38 -3.32
N THR A 57 5.76 -3.57 -2.10
CA THR A 57 7.08 -4.20 -1.86
C THR A 57 7.13 -5.60 -2.43
N LEU A 58 6.09 -6.42 -2.22
CA LEU A 58 6.06 -7.77 -2.78
C LEU A 58 6.05 -7.73 -4.30
N VAL A 59 5.24 -6.84 -4.90
CA VAL A 59 5.15 -6.66 -6.35
C VAL A 59 6.50 -6.24 -6.94
N ILE A 60 7.13 -5.20 -6.39
CA ILE A 60 8.41 -4.68 -6.88
C ILE A 60 9.52 -5.71 -6.68
N VAL A 61 9.60 -6.37 -5.52
CA VAL A 61 10.58 -7.43 -5.29
C VAL A 61 10.40 -8.56 -6.30
N SER A 62 9.17 -8.88 -6.74
CA SER A 62 8.92 -9.90 -7.77
C SER A 62 9.29 -9.47 -9.21
N GLY A 63 9.76 -8.23 -9.41
CA GLY A 63 10.08 -7.65 -10.72
C GLY A 63 8.87 -7.06 -11.45
N GLY A 64 7.82 -6.68 -10.71
CA GLY A 64 6.60 -6.06 -11.25
C GLY A 64 6.36 -4.65 -10.72
N ILE A 65 5.31 -4.01 -11.23
CA ILE A 65 4.74 -2.76 -10.72
C ILE A 65 3.22 -2.93 -10.69
N ASP A 66 2.53 -2.35 -9.71
CA ASP A 66 1.07 -2.35 -9.64
C ASP A 66 0.52 -0.94 -9.44
N LEU A 67 0.08 -0.31 -10.52
CA LEU A 67 -0.53 1.03 -10.45
C LEU A 67 -2.00 1.02 -10.02
N SER A 68 -2.64 -0.15 -9.94
CA SER A 68 -4.07 -0.25 -9.63
C SER A 68 -4.37 -0.18 -8.13
N VAL A 69 -3.38 -0.30 -7.24
CA VAL A 69 -3.60 -0.45 -5.79
C VAL A 69 -4.45 0.67 -5.17
N GLY A 70 -4.29 1.93 -5.62
CA GLY A 70 -5.11 3.05 -5.17
C GLY A 70 -6.57 2.98 -5.65
N ALA A 71 -6.79 2.53 -6.89
CA ALA A 71 -8.13 2.31 -7.42
C ALA A 71 -8.82 1.08 -6.79
N ILE A 72 -8.08 0.01 -6.52
CA ILE A 72 -8.57 -1.19 -5.83
C ILE A 72 -8.99 -0.84 -4.39
N LEU A 73 -8.21 0.00 -3.70
CA LEU A 73 -8.59 0.56 -2.40
C LEU A 73 -9.96 1.23 -2.45
N GLY A 74 -10.16 2.13 -3.43
CA GLY A 74 -11.43 2.83 -3.62
C GLY A 74 -12.60 1.87 -3.89
N LEU A 75 -12.38 0.89 -4.78
CA LEU A 75 -13.39 -0.12 -5.11
C LEU A 75 -13.78 -0.97 -3.90
N ALA A 76 -12.79 -1.48 -3.16
CA ALA A 76 -13.03 -2.31 -1.98
C ALA A 76 -13.77 -1.55 -0.88
N GLY A 77 -13.41 -0.28 -0.65
CA GLY A 77 -14.11 0.61 0.28
C GLY A 77 -15.55 0.88 -0.14
N ALA A 78 -15.77 1.15 -1.44
CA ALA A 78 -17.11 1.36 -2.00
C ALA A 78 -18.00 0.13 -1.90
N VAL A 79 -17.45 -1.07 -2.16
CA VAL A 79 -18.19 -2.33 -1.98
C VAL A 79 -18.57 -2.52 -0.52
N ALA A 80 -17.63 -2.37 0.43
CA ALA A 80 -17.96 -2.47 1.85
C ALA A 80 -19.05 -1.48 2.27
N ALA A 81 -18.93 -0.21 1.88
CA ALA A 81 -19.92 0.81 2.20
C ALA A 81 -21.29 0.51 1.59
N GLY A 82 -21.34 0.11 0.32
CA GLY A 82 -22.58 -0.24 -0.36
C GLY A 82 -23.27 -1.44 0.27
N LEU A 83 -22.51 -2.48 0.64
CA LEU A 83 -23.07 -3.66 1.32
C LEU A 83 -23.60 -3.34 2.72
N LEU A 84 -22.93 -2.46 3.47
CA LEU A 84 -23.41 -2.01 4.78
C LEU A 84 -24.66 -1.13 4.68
N LYS A 85 -24.71 -0.23 3.69
CA LYS A 85 -25.77 0.76 3.56
C LYS A 85 -27.03 0.18 2.92
N ASN A 86 -26.85 -0.54 1.82
CA ASN A 86 -27.93 -0.94 0.92
C ASN A 86 -28.20 -2.45 0.96
N GLY A 87 -27.29 -3.25 1.55
CA GLY A 87 -27.33 -4.70 1.43
C GLY A 87 -27.17 -5.18 -0.01
N LEU A 88 -27.57 -6.43 -0.26
CA LEU A 88 -27.69 -6.98 -1.61
C LEU A 88 -29.10 -7.52 -1.81
N VAL A 89 -29.88 -6.86 -2.66
CA VAL A 89 -31.18 -7.37 -3.08
C VAL A 89 -30.95 -8.43 -4.15
N LEU A 90 -31.53 -9.62 -3.97
CA LEU A 90 -31.56 -10.69 -4.96
C LEU A 90 -32.98 -10.79 -5.54
N PRO A 91 -33.30 -10.02 -6.61
CA PRO A 91 -34.66 -9.93 -7.15
C PRO A 91 -35.29 -11.28 -7.50
N PRO A 92 -34.56 -12.27 -8.09
CA PRO A 92 -35.14 -13.56 -8.43
C PRO A 92 -35.61 -14.38 -7.21
N LEU A 93 -35.07 -14.09 -6.02
CA LEU A 93 -35.35 -14.81 -4.78
C LEU A 93 -36.23 -13.99 -3.82
N GLY A 94 -36.45 -12.70 -4.10
CA GLY A 94 -37.17 -11.80 -3.19
C GLY A 94 -36.47 -11.57 -1.84
N VAL A 95 -35.19 -11.94 -1.71
CA VAL A 95 -34.43 -11.83 -0.46
C VAL A 95 -33.45 -10.66 -0.53
N ALA A 96 -33.42 -9.84 0.52
CA ALA A 96 -32.39 -8.84 0.74
C ALA A 96 -31.38 -9.36 1.77
N LEU A 97 -30.13 -9.54 1.34
CA LEU A 97 -29.02 -9.89 2.21
C LEU A 97 -28.51 -8.62 2.91
N VAL A 98 -28.65 -8.57 4.22
CA VAL A 98 -28.04 -7.54 5.06
C VAL A 98 -26.66 -8.02 5.50
N PHE A 99 -25.64 -7.19 5.33
CA PHE A 99 -24.28 -7.55 5.68
C PHE A 99 -23.93 -7.03 7.08
N THR A 100 -23.33 -7.89 7.90
CA THR A 100 -22.68 -7.47 9.13
C THR A 100 -21.38 -6.72 8.81
N THR A 101 -20.85 -5.96 9.77
CA THR A 101 -19.53 -5.30 9.67
C THR A 101 -18.44 -6.29 9.24
N THR A 102 -18.44 -7.50 9.80
CA THR A 102 -17.51 -8.56 9.43
C THR A 102 -17.70 -9.03 7.99
N GLY A 103 -18.95 -9.17 7.53
CA GLY A 103 -19.26 -9.52 6.15
C GLY A 103 -18.75 -8.48 5.15
N ALA A 104 -18.92 -7.19 5.47
CA ALA A 104 -18.41 -6.09 4.63
C ALA A 104 -16.88 -6.04 4.61
N ILE A 105 -16.21 -6.28 5.75
CA ILE A 105 -14.74 -6.39 5.84
C ILE A 105 -14.24 -7.53 4.95
N LEU A 106 -14.83 -8.72 5.04
CA LEU A 106 -14.44 -9.86 4.22
C LEU A 106 -14.67 -9.58 2.74
N ALA A 107 -15.81 -8.98 2.37
CA ALA A 107 -16.11 -8.61 0.99
C ALA A 107 -15.06 -7.65 0.40
N ALA A 108 -14.67 -6.60 1.13
CA ALA A 108 -13.63 -5.67 0.66
C ALA A 108 -12.28 -6.35 0.43
N VAL A 109 -11.83 -7.20 1.37
CA VAL A 109 -10.57 -7.96 1.23
C VAL A 109 -10.65 -8.92 0.04
N LEU A 110 -11.78 -9.59 -0.17
CA LEU A 110 -12.00 -10.51 -1.28
C LEU A 110 -12.04 -9.79 -2.63
N VAL A 111 -12.72 -8.63 -2.72
CA VAL A 111 -12.75 -7.81 -3.94
C VAL A 111 -11.35 -7.31 -4.27
N GLY A 112 -10.62 -6.83 -3.27
CA GLY A 112 -9.23 -6.43 -3.44
C GLY A 112 -8.36 -7.58 -3.93
N GLY A 113 -8.45 -8.73 -3.26
CA GLY A 113 -7.72 -9.94 -3.62
C GLY A 113 -8.08 -10.44 -5.02
N ALA A 114 -9.35 -10.40 -5.42
CA ALA A 114 -9.81 -10.78 -6.74
C ALA A 114 -9.25 -9.87 -7.84
N ALA A 115 -9.28 -8.55 -7.65
CA ALA A 115 -8.67 -7.60 -8.57
C ALA A 115 -7.16 -7.84 -8.72
N GLY A 116 -6.46 -8.06 -7.60
CA GLY A 116 -5.04 -8.43 -7.61
C GLY A 116 -4.79 -9.78 -8.31
N TRP A 117 -5.64 -10.78 -8.07
CA TRP A 117 -5.56 -12.07 -8.75
C TRP A 117 -5.73 -11.92 -10.27
N ILE A 118 -6.68 -11.09 -10.72
CA ILE A 118 -6.91 -10.78 -12.14
C ILE A 118 -5.64 -10.17 -12.74
N ASN A 119 -5.02 -9.18 -12.09
CA ASN A 119 -3.75 -8.61 -12.52
C ASN A 119 -2.68 -9.70 -12.69
N GLY A 120 -2.44 -10.48 -11.63
CA GLY A 120 -1.44 -11.54 -11.65
C GLY A 120 -1.71 -12.60 -12.72
N PHE A 121 -2.98 -12.97 -12.92
CA PHE A 121 -3.41 -13.92 -13.94
C PHE A 121 -3.15 -13.36 -15.34
N VAL A 122 -3.59 -12.14 -15.61
CA VAL A 122 -3.44 -11.50 -16.93
C VAL A 122 -1.96 -11.35 -17.30
N ILE A 123 -1.15 -10.85 -16.37
CA ILE A 123 0.30 -10.67 -16.54
C ILE A 123 0.96 -12.01 -16.87
N THR A 124 0.65 -13.07 -16.13
CA THR A 124 1.35 -14.36 -16.25
C THR A 124 0.83 -15.24 -17.39
N ARG A 125 -0.49 -15.22 -17.66
CA ARG A 125 -1.14 -16.06 -18.67
C ARG A 125 -0.96 -15.51 -20.08
N PHE A 126 -1.09 -14.19 -20.24
CA PHE A 126 -1.01 -13.51 -21.53
C PHE A 126 0.34 -12.83 -21.76
N ARG A 127 1.25 -12.86 -20.78
CA ARG A 127 2.60 -12.25 -20.84
C ARG A 127 2.54 -10.75 -21.11
N ILE A 128 1.49 -10.09 -20.62
CA ILE A 128 1.34 -8.63 -20.72
C ILE A 128 2.31 -7.98 -19.72
N PRO A 129 3.03 -6.90 -20.10
CA PRO A 129 3.86 -6.16 -19.17
C PRO A 129 3.06 -5.69 -17.93
N PRO A 130 3.58 -5.85 -16.70
CA PRO A 130 2.88 -5.51 -15.46
C PRO A 130 2.26 -4.11 -15.40
N PHE A 131 3.00 -3.11 -15.88
CA PHE A 131 2.55 -1.72 -15.93
C PHE A 131 1.28 -1.57 -16.78
N VAL A 132 1.21 -2.22 -17.94
CA VAL A 132 0.04 -2.13 -18.85
C VAL A 132 -1.19 -2.80 -18.22
N ALA A 133 -1.01 -4.01 -17.68
CA ALA A 133 -2.12 -4.75 -17.05
C ALA A 133 -2.71 -3.97 -15.86
N THR A 134 -1.83 -3.42 -15.00
CA THR A 134 -2.25 -2.72 -13.79
C THR A 134 -2.78 -1.31 -14.07
N LEU A 135 -2.30 -0.62 -15.12
CA LEU A 135 -2.97 0.58 -15.62
C LEU A 135 -4.38 0.29 -16.13
N GLY A 136 -4.57 -0.81 -16.86
CA GLY A 136 -5.91 -1.24 -17.28
C GLY A 136 -6.83 -1.50 -16.08
N MET A 137 -6.33 -2.23 -15.08
CA MET A 137 -7.07 -2.51 -13.84
C MET A 137 -7.34 -1.24 -13.02
N LEU A 138 -6.44 -0.25 -13.02
CA LEU A 138 -6.68 1.06 -12.41
C LEU A 138 -7.96 1.69 -12.98
N SER A 139 -8.06 1.78 -14.30
CA SER A 139 -9.23 2.34 -14.99
C SER A 139 -10.49 1.52 -14.72
N ILE A 140 -10.39 0.19 -14.76
CA ILE A 140 -11.52 -0.72 -14.48
C ILE A 140 -12.00 -0.54 -13.04
N ALA A 141 -11.11 -0.62 -12.04
CA ALA A 141 -11.48 -0.49 -10.63
C ALA A 141 -12.08 0.89 -10.33
N ARG A 142 -11.52 1.96 -10.92
CA ARG A 142 -12.05 3.32 -10.78
C ARG A 142 -13.44 3.45 -11.41
N GLY A 143 -13.64 2.92 -12.61
CA GLY A 143 -14.93 2.92 -13.29
C GLY A 143 -15.98 2.10 -12.54
N LEU A 144 -15.62 0.91 -12.06
CA LEU A 144 -16.49 0.07 -11.23
C LEU A 144 -16.86 0.75 -9.91
N THR A 145 -15.93 1.49 -9.31
CA THR A 145 -16.22 2.30 -8.10
C THR A 145 -17.30 3.34 -8.42
N MET A 146 -17.13 4.09 -9.51
CA MET A 146 -18.10 5.12 -9.93
C MET A 146 -19.47 4.53 -10.26
N LEU A 147 -19.51 3.38 -10.95
CA LEU A 147 -20.76 2.66 -11.26
C LEU A 147 -21.46 2.17 -9.99
N TRP A 148 -20.69 1.62 -9.05
CA TRP A 148 -21.22 1.10 -7.78
C TRP A 148 -21.79 2.19 -6.90
N THR A 149 -21.15 3.36 -6.85
CA THR A 149 -21.58 4.48 -5.99
C THR A 149 -22.51 5.47 -6.72
N GLY A 150 -22.74 5.30 -8.02
CA GLY A 150 -23.43 6.27 -8.87
C GLY A 150 -22.72 7.64 -8.95
N GLY A 151 -21.42 7.70 -8.67
CA GLY A 151 -20.65 8.94 -8.61
C GLY A 151 -20.83 9.76 -7.32
N PHE A 152 -21.61 9.30 -6.34
CA PHE A 152 -21.82 9.99 -5.07
C PHE A 152 -21.18 9.26 -3.88
N PRO A 153 -20.82 9.96 -2.80
CA PRO A 153 -20.33 9.31 -1.59
C PRO A 153 -21.41 8.43 -0.92
N VAL A 154 -21.03 7.23 -0.47
CA VAL A 154 -21.90 6.36 0.34
C VAL A 154 -21.57 6.58 1.81
N THR A 155 -22.49 7.17 2.59
CA THR A 155 -22.26 7.64 3.97
C THR A 155 -23.16 6.96 5.01
N GLY A 156 -22.80 7.14 6.29
CA GLY A 156 -23.58 6.64 7.41
C GLY A 156 -23.50 5.12 7.48
N LEU A 157 -22.29 4.62 7.71
CA LEU A 157 -21.94 3.19 7.63
C LEU A 157 -22.06 2.48 8.99
N GLY A 158 -22.47 3.23 10.03
CA GLY A 158 -22.75 2.74 11.36
C GLY A 158 -21.54 2.77 12.30
N GLU A 159 -21.81 2.97 13.60
CA GLU A 159 -20.77 3.15 14.61
C GLU A 159 -19.81 1.97 14.71
N THR A 160 -20.31 0.73 14.58
CA THR A 160 -19.49 -0.48 14.64
C THR A 160 -18.43 -0.50 13.54
N PHE A 161 -18.79 -0.05 12.33
CA PHE A 161 -17.82 0.08 11.26
C PHE A 161 -16.90 1.27 11.48
N GLY A 162 -17.42 2.43 11.93
CA GLY A 162 -16.62 3.63 12.24
C GLY A 162 -15.51 3.37 13.26
N LYS A 163 -15.73 2.50 14.26
CA LYS A 163 -14.71 2.11 15.26
C LYS A 163 -13.44 1.52 14.65
N LEU A 164 -13.48 0.95 13.45
CA LEU A 164 -12.29 0.43 12.76
C LEU A 164 -11.31 1.54 12.33
N GLY A 165 -11.82 2.73 12.00
CA GLY A 165 -11.04 3.85 11.48
C GLY A 165 -10.82 4.97 12.50
N THR A 166 -11.78 5.19 13.41
CA THR A 166 -11.74 6.26 14.42
C THR A 166 -11.54 5.75 15.85
N GLY A 167 -11.81 4.47 16.11
CA GLY A 167 -11.67 3.88 17.43
C GLY A 167 -10.21 3.84 17.91
N ALA A 168 -10.04 3.69 19.22
CA ALA A 168 -8.74 3.55 19.86
C ALA A 168 -8.72 2.32 20.77
N PHE A 169 -7.57 1.66 20.81
CA PHE A 169 -7.28 0.57 21.72
C PHE A 169 -5.99 0.91 22.47
N LEU A 170 -6.04 0.88 23.81
CA LEU A 170 -4.96 1.32 24.70
C LEU A 170 -4.47 2.75 24.40
N GLY A 171 -5.39 3.66 24.05
CA GLY A 171 -5.07 5.05 23.69
C GLY A 171 -4.44 5.24 22.30
N VAL A 172 -4.23 4.15 21.54
CA VAL A 172 -3.65 4.17 20.20
C VAL A 172 -4.73 3.91 19.14
N PRO A 173 -4.80 4.68 18.03
CA PRO A 173 -5.82 4.47 16.99
C PRO A 173 -5.82 3.06 16.41
N MET A 174 -6.99 2.49 16.16
CA MET A 174 -7.15 1.14 15.59
C MET A 174 -6.39 0.91 14.27
N PRO A 175 -6.32 1.88 13.32
CA PRO A 175 -5.51 1.73 12.11
C PRO A 175 -4.02 1.43 12.37
N VAL A 176 -3.47 1.95 13.47
CA VAL A 176 -2.06 1.73 13.86
C VAL A 176 -1.84 0.28 14.22
N TRP A 177 -2.76 -0.32 14.98
CA TRP A 177 -2.72 -1.74 15.32
C TRP A 177 -2.81 -2.63 14.07
N ILE A 178 -3.71 -2.30 13.14
CA ILE A 178 -3.85 -3.03 11.88
C ILE A 178 -2.53 -2.98 11.09
N MET A 179 -1.92 -1.80 10.95
CA MET A 179 -0.64 -1.70 10.21
C MET A 179 0.50 -2.45 10.91
N LEU A 180 0.57 -2.43 12.24
CA LEU A 180 1.64 -3.09 13.00
C LEU A 180 1.54 -4.61 12.87
N VAL A 181 0.33 -5.17 12.98
CA VAL A 181 0.08 -6.60 12.78
C VAL A 181 0.44 -7.01 11.36
N LEU A 182 0.00 -6.27 10.35
CA LEU A 182 0.33 -6.57 8.96
C LEU A 182 1.84 -6.46 8.70
N ALA A 183 2.49 -5.41 9.18
CA ALA A 183 3.94 -5.27 9.05
C ALA A 183 4.68 -6.46 9.70
N ALA A 184 4.30 -6.85 10.93
CA ALA A 184 4.91 -7.99 11.62
C ALA A 184 4.71 -9.31 10.84
N VAL A 185 3.50 -9.57 10.36
CA VAL A 185 3.17 -10.75 9.54
C VAL A 185 4.01 -10.78 8.28
N PHE A 186 4.04 -9.69 7.50
CA PHE A 186 4.74 -9.68 6.22
C PHE A 186 6.25 -9.62 6.35
N VAL A 187 6.80 -9.05 7.43
CA VAL A 187 8.21 -9.21 7.79
C VAL A 187 8.52 -10.70 8.07
N GLY A 188 7.66 -11.39 8.81
CA GLY A 188 7.80 -12.83 9.06
C GLY A 188 7.72 -13.66 7.77
N VAL A 189 6.72 -13.38 6.93
CA VAL A 189 6.51 -14.08 5.64
C VAL A 189 7.69 -13.88 4.70
N THR A 190 8.17 -12.65 4.54
CA THR A 190 9.28 -12.35 3.62
C THR A 190 10.62 -12.89 4.11
N LYS A 191 10.89 -12.87 5.43
CA LYS A 191 12.18 -13.33 5.99
C LYS A 191 12.23 -14.83 6.24
N LYS A 192 11.16 -15.43 6.76
CA LYS A 192 11.18 -16.80 7.30
C LYS A 192 10.43 -17.82 6.43
N ALA A 193 9.36 -17.42 5.76
CA ALA A 193 8.52 -18.37 5.01
C ALA A 193 9.15 -18.80 3.68
N ARG A 194 8.73 -19.98 3.18
CA ARG A 194 9.12 -20.49 1.84
C ARG A 194 8.74 -19.50 0.74
N PHE A 195 7.54 -18.91 0.86
CA PHE A 195 7.05 -17.90 -0.07
C PHE A 195 8.02 -16.72 -0.22
N GLY A 196 8.56 -16.20 0.88
CA GLY A 196 9.55 -15.12 0.86
C GLY A 196 10.80 -15.50 0.05
N ARG A 197 11.39 -16.67 0.32
CA ARG A 197 12.57 -17.15 -0.44
C ARG A 197 12.28 -17.28 -1.94
N TYR A 198 11.10 -17.80 -2.30
CA TYR A 198 10.68 -17.94 -3.68
C TYR A 198 10.44 -16.59 -4.36
N LEU A 199 9.86 -15.63 -3.63
CA LEU A 199 9.66 -14.27 -4.09
C LEU A 199 10.99 -13.61 -4.48
N TYR A 200 11.99 -13.63 -3.59
CA TYR A 200 13.31 -13.05 -3.88
C TYR A 200 14.04 -13.79 -5.00
N ALA A 201 13.92 -15.12 -5.08
CA ALA A 201 14.52 -15.89 -6.18
C ALA A 201 13.91 -15.53 -7.55
N VAL A 202 12.57 -15.41 -7.63
CA VAL A 202 11.88 -14.97 -8.85
C VAL A 202 12.28 -13.55 -9.23
N GLY A 203 12.37 -12.65 -8.25
CA GLY A 203 12.77 -11.26 -8.45
C GLY A 203 14.20 -11.07 -8.94
N GLY A 204 15.15 -11.85 -8.40
CA GLY A 204 16.56 -11.73 -8.74
C GLY A 204 16.86 -12.27 -10.14
N ASN A 205 16.27 -13.42 -10.50
CA ASN A 205 16.41 -13.96 -11.85
C ASN A 205 15.25 -14.91 -12.18
N GLU A 206 14.25 -14.40 -12.90
CA GLU A 206 13.07 -15.18 -13.27
C GLU A 206 13.39 -16.44 -14.10
N ARG A 207 14.40 -16.36 -14.99
CA ARG A 207 14.81 -17.48 -15.84
C ARG A 207 15.45 -18.58 -14.99
N ALA A 208 16.39 -18.23 -14.12
CA ALA A 208 17.04 -19.19 -13.22
C ALA A 208 16.04 -19.80 -12.22
N ALA A 209 15.11 -19.01 -11.70
CA ALA A 209 14.02 -19.51 -10.84
C ALA A 209 13.18 -20.58 -11.57
N ARG A 210 12.89 -20.36 -12.86
CA ARG A 210 12.14 -21.34 -13.66
C ARG A 210 12.93 -22.63 -13.92
N LEU A 211 14.23 -22.51 -14.22
CA LEU A 211 15.11 -23.66 -14.45
C LEU A 211 15.33 -24.51 -13.19
N THR A 212 15.21 -23.92 -12.01
CA THR A 212 15.26 -24.61 -10.70
C THR A 212 13.91 -25.19 -10.26
N GLY A 213 12.89 -25.15 -11.13
CA GLY A 213 11.59 -25.79 -10.88
C GLY A 213 10.55 -24.92 -10.15
N LEU A 214 10.84 -23.64 -9.89
CA LEU A 214 9.86 -22.75 -9.27
C LEU A 214 8.71 -22.44 -10.24
N ARG A 215 7.48 -22.52 -9.72
CA ARG A 215 6.27 -22.14 -10.44
C ARG A 215 6.11 -20.61 -10.44
N VAL A 216 6.98 -19.92 -11.16
CA VAL A 216 7.06 -18.44 -11.26
C VAL A 216 5.68 -17.80 -11.39
N ASN A 217 4.84 -18.30 -12.31
CA ASN A 217 3.52 -17.74 -12.55
C ASN A 217 2.62 -17.77 -11.31
N ARG A 218 2.67 -18.87 -10.53
CA ARG A 218 1.87 -18.98 -9.30
C ARG A 218 2.37 -18.02 -8.21
N ILE A 219 3.69 -17.81 -8.15
CA ILE A 219 4.30 -16.86 -7.21
C ILE A 219 3.84 -15.44 -7.55
N LYS A 220 3.94 -15.03 -8.83
CA LYS A 220 3.48 -13.71 -9.27
C LYS A 220 1.97 -13.53 -9.02
N ILE A 221 1.12 -14.51 -9.37
CA ILE A 221 -0.32 -14.45 -9.07
C ILE A 221 -0.57 -14.22 -7.57
N ALA A 222 0.09 -15.00 -6.70
CA ALA A 222 -0.05 -14.85 -5.26
C ALA A 222 0.41 -13.46 -4.76
N VAL A 223 1.50 -12.92 -5.30
CA VAL A 223 2.01 -11.59 -4.99
C VAL A 223 0.96 -10.51 -5.29
N TYR A 224 0.41 -10.48 -6.51
CA TYR A 224 -0.61 -9.49 -6.88
C TYR A 224 -1.90 -9.69 -6.09
N THR A 225 -2.31 -10.94 -5.82
CA THR A 225 -3.48 -11.24 -4.97
C THR A 225 -3.32 -10.67 -3.56
N LEU A 226 -2.14 -10.86 -2.94
CA LEU A 226 -1.84 -10.32 -1.61
C LEU A 226 -1.81 -8.79 -1.63
N ALA A 227 -1.22 -8.18 -2.66
CA ALA A 227 -1.20 -6.73 -2.82
C ALA A 227 -2.62 -6.14 -2.94
N GLY A 228 -3.47 -6.77 -3.75
CA GLY A 228 -4.88 -6.38 -3.88
C GLY A 228 -5.67 -6.56 -2.57
N GLY A 229 -5.45 -7.66 -1.84
CA GLY A 229 -6.07 -7.89 -0.53
C GLY A 229 -5.68 -6.83 0.50
N LEU A 230 -4.40 -6.44 0.53
CA LEU A 230 -3.90 -5.35 1.36
C LEU A 230 -4.48 -3.99 0.95
N ALA A 231 -4.72 -3.75 -0.34
CA ALA A 231 -5.47 -2.59 -0.81
C ALA A 231 -6.92 -2.60 -0.33
N GLY A 232 -7.54 -3.77 -0.26
CA GLY A 232 -8.86 -3.93 0.38
C GLY A 232 -8.86 -3.52 1.85
N VAL A 233 -7.85 -3.93 2.63
CA VAL A 233 -7.70 -3.51 4.03
C VAL A 233 -7.50 -2.00 4.15
N ALA A 234 -6.64 -1.41 3.30
CA ALA A 234 -6.44 0.03 3.26
C ALA A 234 -7.76 0.78 2.94
N GLY A 235 -8.59 0.21 2.05
CA GLY A 235 -9.90 0.76 1.68
C GLY A 235 -10.86 0.80 2.86
N LEU A 236 -10.93 -0.29 3.62
CA LEU A 236 -11.72 -0.35 4.85
C LEU A 236 -11.30 0.71 5.86
N ILE A 237 -9.99 0.92 6.06
CA ILE A 237 -9.47 1.93 6.98
C ILE A 237 -9.90 3.34 6.53
N VAL A 238 -9.72 3.68 5.25
CA VAL A 238 -10.09 5.00 4.72
C VAL A 238 -11.58 5.23 4.83
N THR A 239 -12.39 4.27 4.34
CA THR A 239 -13.85 4.37 4.33
C THR A 239 -14.43 4.44 5.74
N SER A 240 -13.90 3.65 6.67
CA SER A 240 -14.31 3.69 8.08
C SER A 240 -13.93 5.01 8.76
N ARG A 241 -12.72 5.52 8.51
CA ARG A 241 -12.25 6.79 9.10
C ARG A 241 -13.10 7.98 8.65
N LEU A 242 -13.56 7.96 7.40
CA LEU A 242 -14.38 9.03 6.83
C LEU A 242 -15.88 8.83 7.06
N ASP A 243 -16.30 7.70 7.64
CA ASP A 243 -17.69 7.21 7.65
C ASP A 243 -18.37 7.33 6.27
N SER A 244 -17.55 7.17 5.22
CA SER A 244 -17.92 7.47 3.85
C SER A 244 -17.00 6.79 2.85
N ALA A 245 -17.58 6.12 1.85
CA ALA A 245 -16.84 5.72 0.66
C ALA A 245 -16.93 6.83 -0.39
N GLN A 246 -15.82 7.52 -0.62
CA GLN A 246 -15.73 8.52 -1.68
C GLN A 246 -15.36 7.87 -3.02
N PRO A 247 -16.01 8.23 -4.14
CA PRO A 247 -15.75 7.59 -5.44
C PRO A 247 -14.32 7.80 -5.97
N ASN A 248 -13.70 8.92 -5.59
CA ASN A 248 -12.32 9.28 -5.93
C ASN A 248 -11.28 8.81 -4.88
N ALA A 249 -11.69 8.01 -3.87
CA ALA A 249 -10.78 7.53 -2.83
C ALA A 249 -9.59 6.76 -3.42
N GLY A 250 -8.42 6.94 -2.81
CA GLY A 250 -7.19 6.25 -3.23
C GLY A 250 -6.46 6.86 -4.43
N LEU A 251 -6.88 8.03 -4.93
CA LEU A 251 -6.16 8.73 -6.00
C LEU A 251 -4.75 9.13 -5.54
N GLY A 252 -3.72 8.74 -6.30
CA GLY A 252 -2.32 9.07 -6.01
C GLY A 252 -1.66 8.17 -4.96
N TYR A 253 -2.41 7.29 -4.30
CA TYR A 253 -1.87 6.36 -3.31
C TYR A 253 -0.92 5.33 -3.95
N GLU A 254 -1.13 4.99 -5.22
CA GLU A 254 -0.21 4.17 -5.99
C GLU A 254 1.18 4.80 -6.07
N LEU A 255 1.28 6.10 -6.35
CA LEU A 255 2.57 6.82 -6.41
C LEU A 255 3.19 6.98 -5.03
N ASP A 256 2.39 7.32 -4.01
CA ASP A 256 2.86 7.44 -2.63
C ASP A 256 3.40 6.09 -2.10
N SER A 257 2.78 4.99 -2.51
CA SER A 257 3.22 3.65 -2.11
C SER A 257 4.52 3.26 -2.80
N ILE A 258 4.69 3.56 -4.09
CA ILE A 258 5.96 3.35 -4.83
C ILE A 258 7.07 4.20 -4.20
N ALA A 259 6.80 5.49 -3.95
CA ALA A 259 7.76 6.41 -3.32
C ALA A 259 8.29 5.84 -2.01
N ALA A 260 7.39 5.42 -1.12
CA ALA A 260 7.76 4.86 0.17
C ALA A 260 8.58 3.56 0.02
N VAL A 261 8.23 2.69 -0.92
CA VAL A 261 8.94 1.41 -1.14
C VAL A 261 10.35 1.64 -1.68
N VAL A 262 10.52 2.58 -2.62
CA VAL A 262 11.81 2.93 -3.24
C VAL A 262 12.70 3.68 -2.26
N ILE A 263 12.17 4.68 -1.53
CA ILE A 263 12.91 5.38 -0.46
C ILE A 263 13.32 4.39 0.64
N GLY A 264 12.47 3.39 0.90
CA GLY A 264 12.76 2.28 1.80
C GLY A 264 13.87 1.32 1.31
N GLY A 265 14.44 1.54 0.13
CA GLY A 265 15.57 0.80 -0.42
C GLY A 265 15.20 -0.48 -1.18
N THR A 266 13.95 -0.61 -1.63
CA THR A 266 13.54 -1.68 -2.55
C THR A 266 13.92 -1.30 -3.96
N SER A 267 14.62 -2.20 -4.67
CA SER A 267 15.08 -1.91 -6.03
C SER A 267 13.98 -2.16 -7.05
N LEU A 268 13.78 -1.22 -7.97
CA LEU A 268 12.78 -1.34 -9.05
C LEU A 268 13.10 -2.46 -10.04
N SER A 269 14.35 -2.91 -10.10
CA SER A 269 14.77 -4.07 -10.91
C SER A 269 14.33 -5.42 -10.32
N GLY A 270 13.84 -5.45 -9.09
CA GLY A 270 13.42 -6.67 -8.40
C GLY A 270 14.53 -7.37 -7.62
N GLY A 271 14.16 -8.42 -6.88
CA GLY A 271 15.08 -9.28 -6.13
C GLY A 271 15.72 -8.67 -4.87
N ARG A 272 15.54 -7.36 -4.61
CA ARG A 272 16.07 -6.67 -3.43
C ARG A 272 15.06 -5.73 -2.81
N GLY A 273 14.93 -5.77 -1.49
CA GLY A 273 14.05 -4.89 -0.71
C GLY A 273 13.55 -5.58 0.55
N THR A 274 13.05 -4.82 1.52
CA THR A 274 12.49 -5.39 2.76
C THR A 274 11.27 -4.62 3.21
N VAL A 275 10.31 -5.34 3.82
CA VAL A 275 9.11 -4.72 4.42
C VAL A 275 9.50 -3.71 5.51
N MET A 276 10.57 -3.96 6.29
CA MET A 276 11.05 -2.99 7.28
C MET A 276 11.60 -1.71 6.64
N GLY A 277 12.29 -1.81 5.51
CA GLY A 277 12.71 -0.64 4.74
C GLY A 277 11.50 0.18 4.28
N THR A 278 10.46 -0.51 3.80
CA THR A 278 9.18 0.11 3.42
C THR A 278 8.51 0.83 4.59
N VAL A 279 8.51 0.26 5.80
CA VAL A 279 8.01 0.95 7.01
C VAL A 279 8.73 2.29 7.19
N LEU A 280 10.06 2.30 7.11
CA LEU A 280 10.84 3.54 7.23
C LEU A 280 10.53 4.53 6.11
N GLY A 281 10.39 4.06 4.86
CA GLY A 281 10.00 4.91 3.75
C GLY A 281 8.60 5.51 3.90
N CYS A 282 7.62 4.74 4.41
CA CYS A 282 6.29 5.25 4.74
C CYS A 282 6.33 6.29 5.86
N LEU A 283 7.18 6.10 6.88
CA LEU A 283 7.39 7.11 7.93
C LEU A 283 7.94 8.41 7.34
N ILE A 284 8.93 8.33 6.44
CA ILE A 284 9.50 9.50 5.78
C ILE A 284 8.44 10.24 4.94
N ILE A 285 7.73 9.54 4.06
CA ILE A 285 6.69 10.17 3.23
C ILE A 285 5.53 10.72 4.08
N GLY A 286 5.13 10.01 5.14
CA GLY A 286 4.05 10.45 6.02
C GLY A 286 4.41 11.70 6.82
N VAL A 287 5.62 11.76 7.37
CA VAL A 287 6.13 12.95 8.08
C VAL A 287 6.31 14.12 7.12
N LEU A 288 6.83 13.89 5.91
CA LEU A 288 6.94 14.92 4.86
C LEU A 288 5.57 15.52 4.54
N ASN A 289 4.57 14.68 4.24
CA ASN A 289 3.22 15.13 3.89
C ASN A 289 2.58 15.93 5.02
N ASN A 290 2.72 15.47 6.27
CA ASN A 290 2.20 16.18 7.42
C ASN A 290 2.92 17.51 7.66
N GLY A 291 4.24 17.55 7.54
CA GLY A 291 5.02 18.77 7.66
C GLY A 291 4.62 19.82 6.63
N LEU A 292 4.53 19.43 5.35
CA LEU A 292 4.07 20.32 4.28
C LEU A 292 2.64 20.82 4.52
N PHE A 293 1.76 19.97 5.05
CA PHE A 293 0.41 20.35 5.43
C PHE A 293 0.39 21.39 6.55
N LEU A 294 1.15 21.19 7.64
CA LEU A 294 1.24 22.14 8.76
C LEU A 294 1.85 23.49 8.34
N MET A 295 2.71 23.47 7.33
CA MET A 295 3.29 24.67 6.72
C MET A 295 2.33 25.34 5.70
N ASN A 296 1.09 24.88 5.59
CA ASN A 296 0.08 25.37 4.64
C ASN A 296 0.53 25.32 3.16
N VAL A 297 1.42 24.39 2.81
CA VAL A 297 1.82 24.17 1.41
C VAL A 297 0.65 23.54 0.65
N SER A 298 0.28 24.11 -0.49
CA SER A 298 -0.88 23.64 -1.25
C SER A 298 -0.71 22.16 -1.67
N PRO A 299 -1.80 21.37 -1.71
CA PRO A 299 -1.75 19.97 -2.15
C PRO A 299 -1.14 19.78 -3.55
N PHE A 300 -1.26 20.78 -4.42
CA PHE A 300 -0.67 20.77 -5.76
C PHE A 300 0.86 20.79 -5.70
N TRP A 301 1.45 21.66 -4.86
CA TRP A 301 2.90 21.68 -4.64
C TRP A 301 3.40 20.42 -3.95
N GLN A 302 2.60 19.85 -3.04
CA GLN A 302 2.94 18.56 -2.43
C GLN A 302 3.08 17.46 -3.49
N GLN A 303 2.24 17.42 -4.53
CA GLN A 303 2.38 16.47 -5.62
C GLN A 303 3.69 16.67 -6.41
N VAL A 304 4.05 17.93 -6.71
CA VAL A 304 5.32 18.25 -7.40
C VAL A 304 6.52 17.79 -6.57
N ILE A 305 6.54 18.11 -5.27
CA ILE A 305 7.61 17.70 -4.35
C ILE A 305 7.71 16.18 -4.30
N LYS A 306 6.58 15.47 -4.14
CA LYS A 306 6.56 14.00 -4.12
C LYS A 306 7.09 13.40 -5.42
N GLY A 307 6.68 13.93 -6.57
CA GLY A 307 7.21 13.50 -7.87
C GLY A 307 8.73 13.68 -7.97
N GLY A 308 9.25 14.83 -7.51
CA GLY A 308 10.69 15.11 -7.45
C GLY A 308 11.43 14.13 -6.53
N VAL A 309 10.90 13.83 -5.35
CA VAL A 309 11.49 12.86 -4.41
C VAL A 309 11.56 11.46 -5.03
N ILE A 310 10.52 11.02 -5.73
CA ILE A 310 10.52 9.73 -6.45
C ILE A 310 11.61 9.71 -7.51
N LEU A 311 11.68 10.74 -8.37
CA LEU A 311 12.67 10.83 -9.44
C LEU A 311 14.10 10.78 -8.89
N LEU A 312 14.38 11.53 -7.82
CA LEU A 312 15.69 11.53 -7.15
C LEU A 312 16.01 10.15 -6.57
N ALA A 313 15.06 9.52 -5.88
CA ALA A 313 15.26 8.20 -5.30
C ALA A 313 15.58 7.13 -6.37
N VAL A 314 14.86 7.18 -7.51
CA VAL A 314 15.09 6.26 -8.64
C VAL A 314 16.42 6.54 -9.34
N ALA A 315 16.79 7.81 -9.54
CA ALA A 315 18.07 8.18 -10.14
C ALA A 315 19.24 7.65 -9.29
N ILE A 316 19.15 7.81 -7.96
CA ILE A 316 20.16 7.29 -7.01
C ILE A 316 20.20 5.75 -7.03
N ASP A 317 19.06 5.05 -7.06
CA ASP A 317 19.05 3.58 -7.16
C ASP A 317 19.72 3.11 -8.46
N LYS A 318 19.48 3.82 -9.57
CA LYS A 318 20.07 3.47 -10.87
C LYS A 318 21.59 3.66 -10.88
N MET A 319 22.09 4.79 -10.38
CA MET A 319 23.53 5.06 -10.29
C MET A 319 24.26 4.03 -9.41
N ASN A 320 23.68 3.68 -8.26
CA ASN A 320 24.26 2.67 -7.36
C ASN A 320 24.19 1.24 -7.93
N SER A 321 23.32 0.99 -8.92
CA SER A 321 23.22 -0.30 -9.59
C SER A 321 24.25 -0.48 -10.71
N SER A 322 24.57 0.59 -11.46
CA SER A 322 25.59 0.55 -12.52
C SER A 322 27.00 0.37 -11.95
N GLU A 323 27.31 0.99 -10.80
CA GLU A 323 28.61 0.83 -10.11
C GLU A 323 28.87 -0.61 -9.59
N ARG A 324 27.87 -1.50 -9.63
CA ARG A 324 28.01 -2.91 -9.20
C ARG A 324 28.06 -3.89 -10.37
N GLU A 325 27.73 -3.43 -11.57
CA GLU A 325 27.81 -4.21 -12.81
C GLU A 325 29.15 -3.99 -13.53
N GLU A 326 29.91 -2.96 -13.15
CA GLU A 326 31.33 -2.75 -13.47
C GLU A 326 32.26 -3.41 -12.43
#